data_AF-A0A553DIM1-F1
#
_entry.id   AF-A0A553DIM1-F1
#
_cell.length_a   1.000
_cell.length_b   1.000
_cell.length_c   1.000
_cell.angle_alpha   90.00
_cell.angle_beta   90.00
_cell.angle_gamma   90.00
#
_symmetry.space_group_name_H-M   'P 1'
#
loop_
_entity.id
_entity.type
_entity.pdbx_description
1 polymer ?
#
loop_
_entity_poly.entity_id
_entity_poly.type
_entity_poly.pdbx_seq_one_letter_code
_entity_poly.pdbx_strand_id
1 'polypeptide(L)'
;MAELTKEDTILQKKISERIEFLRMKTGLSQSDFAKKYDIDRQIINRWESTKNKRGVTIYSIQKFCLMINITLKDFFDSDMFTTK
;
A
#
# COMPACT_ATOMS: atom_id res chain seq x y z
N MET A 1 -0.45 3.33 -23.58
CA MET A 1 -0.15 3.82 -22.22
C MET A 1 1.35 4.01 -22.15
N ALA A 2 1.83 5.13 -21.60
CA ALA A 2 3.27 5.34 -21.43
C ALA A 2 3.87 4.21 -20.58
N GLU A 3 5.04 3.71 -20.96
CA GLU A 3 5.77 2.75 -20.15
C GLU A 3 6.19 3.40 -18.83
N LEU A 4 6.04 2.68 -17.73
CA LEU A 4 6.52 3.12 -16.43
C LEU A 4 8.04 3.25 -16.48
N THR A 5 8.56 4.36 -15.98
CA THR A 5 10.00 4.51 -15.81
C THR A 5 10.48 3.57 -14.70
N LYS A 6 11.81 3.37 -14.63
CA LYS A 6 12.43 2.64 -13.53
C LYS A 6 12.08 3.28 -12.18
N GLU A 7 12.05 4.61 -12.13
CA GLU A 7 11.72 5.38 -10.93
C GLU A 7 10.27 5.16 -10.50
N ASP A 8 9.31 5.18 -11.43
CA ASP A 8 7.90 4.89 -11.13
C ASP A 8 7.73 3.48 -10.57
N THR A 9 8.47 2.51 -11.12
CA THR A 9 8.45 1.12 -10.64
C THR A 9 9.01 1.01 -9.22
N ILE A 10 10.07 1.76 -8.90
CA ILE A 10 10.65 1.79 -7.55
C ILE A 10 9.66 2.40 -6.56
N LEU A 11 9.06 3.54 -6.91
CA LEU A 11 8.06 4.21 -6.07
C LEU A 11 6.86 3.31 -5.81
N GLN A 12 6.37 2.63 -6.85
CA GLN A 12 5.26 1.68 -6.72
C GLN A 12 5.58 0.57 -5.72
N LYS A 13 6.79 -0.02 -5.79
CA LYS A 13 7.21 -1.07 -4.87
C LYS A 13 7.25 -0.56 -3.42
N LYS A 14 7.84 0.61 -3.20
CA LYS A 14 7.89 1.26 -1.87
C LYS A 14 6.49 1.46 -1.29
N ILE A 15 5.52 1.87 -2.11
CA ILE A 15 4.11 2.03 -1.67
C ILE A 15 3.52 0.68 -1.25
N SER A 16 3.68 -0.37 -2.06
CA SER A 16 3.18 -1.71 -1.74
C SER A 16 3.81 -2.28 -0.47
N GLU A 17 5.12 -2.14 -0.31
CA GLU A 17 5.87 -2.55 0.89
C GLU A 17 5.41 -1.76 2.12
N ARG A 18 5.13 -0.46 1.98
CA ARG A 18 4.62 0.37 3.08
C ARG A 18 3.23 -0.08 3.53
N ILE A 19 2.33 -0.42 2.60
CA ILE A 19 1.00 -0.97 2.93
C ILE A 19 1.14 -2.28 3.70
N GLU A 20 1.97 -3.20 3.20
CA GLU A 20 2.21 -4.49 3.86
C GLU A 20 2.77 -4.29 5.27
N PHE A 21 3.81 -3.46 5.41
CA PHE A 21 4.42 -3.14 6.70
C PHE A 21 3.40 -2.60 7.72
N LEU A 22 2.58 -1.63 7.31
CA LEU A 22 1.57 -1.04 8.17
C LEU A 22 0.46 -2.04 8.53
N ARG A 23 0.05 -2.90 7.57
CA ARG A 23 -0.88 -3.99 7.88
C ARG A 23 -0.27 -4.93 8.92
N MET A 24 0.97 -5.38 8.73
CA MET A 24 1.60 -6.30 9.67
C MET A 24 1.72 -5.70 11.08
N LYS A 25 1.91 -4.38 11.21
CA LYS A 25 1.87 -3.70 12.51
C LYS A 25 0.52 -3.80 13.24
N THR A 26 -0.58 -4.06 12.52
CA THR A 26 -1.88 -4.33 13.16
C THR A 26 -1.99 -5.76 13.73
N GLY A 27 -1.02 -6.64 13.43
CA GLY A 27 -1.03 -8.06 13.82
C GLY A 27 -1.92 -8.94 12.94
N LEU A 28 -2.53 -8.39 11.89
CA LEU A 28 -3.50 -9.10 11.05
C LEU A 28 -2.84 -9.67 9.79
N SER A 29 -3.19 -10.91 9.42
CA SER A 29 -2.88 -11.44 8.08
C SER A 29 -3.70 -10.71 7.00
N GLN A 30 -3.37 -10.89 5.71
CA GLN A 30 -4.19 -10.33 4.63
C GLN A 30 -5.66 -10.80 4.72
N SER A 31 -5.87 -12.08 5.07
CA SER A 31 -7.22 -12.65 5.22
C SER A 31 -7.96 -12.02 6.39
N ASP A 32 -7.29 -11.84 7.53
CA ASP A 32 -7.93 -11.29 8.72
C ASP A 32 -8.20 -9.80 8.57
N PHE A 33 -7.28 -9.07 7.94
CA PHE A 33 -7.48 -7.67 7.59
C PHE A 33 -8.68 -7.49 6.65
N ALA A 34 -8.75 -8.32 5.60
CA ALA A 34 -9.86 -8.30 4.65
C ALA A 34 -11.20 -8.57 5.33
N LYS A 35 -11.26 -9.59 6.20
CA LYS A 35 -12.46 -9.89 7.00
C LYS A 35 -12.83 -8.76 7.96
N LYS A 36 -11.85 -8.18 8.65
CA LYS A 36 -12.07 -7.11 9.64
C LYS A 36 -12.71 -5.87 9.03
N TYR A 37 -12.31 -5.50 7.82
CA TYR A 37 -12.80 -4.29 7.14
C TYR A 37 -13.81 -4.57 6.03
N ASP A 38 -14.34 -5.79 5.95
CA ASP A 38 -15.32 -6.24 4.96
C ASP A 38 -14.94 -5.89 3.51
N ILE A 39 -13.71 -6.25 3.13
CA ILE A 39 -13.20 -6.07 1.78
C ILE A 39 -12.70 -7.39 1.19
N ASP A 40 -12.64 -7.47 -0.13
CA ASP A 40 -12.09 -8.64 -0.80
C ASP A 40 -10.58 -8.77 -0.53
N ARG A 41 -10.14 -9.96 -0.10
CA ARG A 41 -8.71 -10.28 0.10
C ARG A 41 -7.87 -10.00 -1.15
N GLN A 42 -8.43 -10.12 -2.35
CA GLN A 42 -7.77 -9.80 -3.62
C GLN A 42 -7.40 -8.31 -3.71
N ILE A 43 -8.13 -7.42 -3.04
CA ILE A 43 -7.79 -5.99 -2.96
C ILE A 43 -6.50 -5.83 -2.17
N ILE A 44 -6.37 -6.49 -1.02
CA ILE A 44 -5.15 -6.46 -0.20
C ILE A 44 -3.97 -7.06 -0.96
N ASN A 45 -4.17 -8.22 -1.60
CA ASN A 45 -3.14 -8.82 -2.44
C ASN A 45 -2.66 -7.85 -3.54
N ARG A 46 -3.60 -7.18 -4.22
CA ARG A 46 -3.26 -6.19 -5.24
C ARG A 46 -2.49 -5.00 -4.66
N TRP A 47 -2.86 -4.52 -3.47
CA TRP A 47 -2.18 -3.39 -2.83
C TRP A 47 -0.74 -3.72 -2.42
N GLU A 48 -0.51 -4.94 -1.93
CA GLU A 48 0.79 -5.41 -1.43
C GLU A 48 1.66 -6.06 -2.53
N SER A 49 1.12 -6.25 -3.74
CA SER A 49 1.83 -6.93 -4.83
C SER A 49 2.86 -6.03 -5.51
N THR A 50 4.14 -6.29 -5.26
CA THR A 50 5.30 -5.66 -5.94
C THR A 50 5.56 -6.14 -7.37
N LYS A 51 4.84 -7.18 -7.84
CA LYS A 51 4.99 -7.77 -9.18
C LYS A 51 4.02 -7.22 -10.22
N ASN A 52 3.01 -6.47 -9.78
CA ASN A 52 1.97 -5.98 -10.69
C ASN A 52 2.48 -4.72 -11.41
N LYS A 53 2.20 -4.61 -12.71
CA LYS A 53 2.51 -3.38 -13.47
C LYS A 53 1.58 -2.21 -13.11
N ARG A 54 0.51 -2.47 -12.36
CA ARG A 54 -0.44 -1.44 -11.93
C ARG A 54 -0.20 -1.08 -10.47
N GLY A 55 0.18 0.17 -10.25
CA GLY A 55 0.36 0.73 -8.91
C GLY A 55 -0.94 0.94 -8.16
N VAL A 56 -0.78 1.26 -6.88
CA VAL A 56 -1.88 1.62 -5.99
C VAL A 56 -2.21 3.09 -6.20
N THR A 57 -3.49 3.42 -6.37
CA THR A 57 -3.95 4.80 -6.53
C THR A 57 -3.95 5.54 -5.21
N ILE A 58 -3.83 6.87 -5.24
CA ILE A 58 -3.90 7.70 -4.02
C ILE A 58 -5.19 7.47 -3.22
N TYR A 59 -6.33 7.27 -3.90
CA TYR A 59 -7.60 6.97 -3.24
C TYR A 59 -7.59 5.62 -2.51
N SER A 60 -6.88 4.64 -3.04
CA SER A 60 -6.72 3.33 -2.38
C SER A 60 -5.82 3.43 -1.16
N ILE A 61 -4.74 4.21 -1.26
CA ILE A 61 -3.86 4.52 -0.11
C ILE A 61 -4.66 5.23 0.98
N GLN A 62 -5.46 6.25 0.62
CA GLN A 62 -6.31 6.95 1.58
C GLN A 62 -7.31 6.01 2.26
N LYS A 63 -7.98 5.13 1.51
CA LYS A 63 -8.87 4.11 2.08
C LYS A 63 -8.15 3.21 3.08
N PHE A 64 -6.97 2.72 2.73
CA PHE A 64 -6.15 1.91 3.64
C PHE A 64 -5.78 2.69 4.91
N CYS A 65 -5.36 3.96 4.77
CA CYS A 65 -5.02 4.81 5.91
C CYS A 65 -6.20 4.97 6.88
N LEU A 66 -7.42 5.18 6.34
CA LEU A 66 -8.64 5.27 7.14
C LEU A 66 -8.95 3.95 7.88
N MET A 67 -8.71 2.80 7.26
CA MET A 67 -8.93 1.49 7.90
C MET A 67 -8.06 1.31 9.14
N ILE A 68 -6.81 1.76 9.10
CA ILE A 68 -5.87 1.64 10.24
C ILE A 68 -5.77 2.92 11.09
N ASN A 69 -6.65 3.89 10.85
CA ASN A 69 -6.74 5.16 11.58
C ASN A 69 -5.44 5.99 11.59
N ILE A 70 -4.82 6.15 10.41
CA ILE A 70 -3.68 7.07 10.21
C ILE A 70 -3.99 8.08 9.10
N THR A 71 -3.19 9.14 8.99
CA THR A 71 -3.31 10.10 7.88
C THR A 71 -2.42 9.71 6.69
N LEU A 72 -2.66 10.32 5.52
CA LEU A 72 -1.76 10.21 4.38
C LEU A 72 -0.36 10.74 4.71
N LYS A 73 -0.25 11.76 5.56
CA LYS A 73 1.04 12.26 6.03
C LYS A 73 1.80 11.14 6.74
N ASP A 74 1.18 10.48 7.71
CA ASP A 74 1.81 9.39 8.48
C ASP A 74 2.18 8.19 7.60
N PHE A 75 1.38 7.94 6.55
CA PHE A 75 1.71 6.90 5.58
C PHE A 75 3.04 7.18 4.86
N PHE A 76 3.24 8.40 4.39
CA PHE A 76 4.47 8.82 3.69
C PHE A 76 5.60 9.28 4.64
N ASP A 77 5.32 9.40 5.94
CA ASP A 77 6.31 9.65 6.99
C ASP A 77 7.14 8.38 7.25
N SER A 78 8.09 8.12 6.35
CA SER A 78 8.94 6.93 6.34
C SER A 78 10.25 7.23 5.63
N ASP A 79 11.35 6.67 6.13
CA ASP A 79 12.67 6.72 5.48
C ASP A 79 12.66 6.12 4.06
N MET A 80 11.63 5.32 3.74
CA MET A 80 11.41 4.81 2.38
C MET A 80 11.20 5.94 1.35
N PHE A 81 10.74 7.12 1.78
CA PHE A 81 10.37 8.25 0.91
C PHE A 81 11.28 9.48 1.07
N THR A 82 12.39 9.39 1.81
CA THR A 82 13.29 10.53 2.09
C THR A 82 14.30 10.84 0.98
N THR A 83 14.11 10.29 -0.23
CA THR A 83 15.06 10.46 -1.33
C THR A 83 14.92 11.86 -1.96
N LYS A 84 16.05 12.57 -2.14
CA LYS A 84 16.17 13.84 -2.87
C LYS A 84 16.62 13.60 -4.30
#